data_AF-A0A0G0N5G7-F1
#
_entry.id   AF-A0A0G0N5G7-F1
#
_cell.length_a   1.000
_cell.length_b   1.000
_cell.length_c   1.000
_cell.angle_alpha   90.00
_cell.angle_beta   90.00
_cell.angle_gamma   90.00
#
_symmetry.space_group_name_H-M   'P 1'
#
loop_
_entity.id
_entity.type
_entity.pdbx_description
1 polymer ?
#
loop_
_entity_poly.entity_id
_entity_poly.type
_entity_poly.pdbx_seq_one_letter_code
_entity_poly.pdbx_strand_id
1 'polypeptide(L)' 'PHAWFVAFAGVENPEIVVTVLVENGGEGSRIAGPIAREIFDYWFKVSNEFSNITE' A
#
# COMPACT_ATOMS: atom_id res chain seq x y z
N PRO A 1 20.24 -0.35 3.77
CA PRO A 1 19.11 0.57 3.51
C PRO A 1 17.77 -0.14 3.72
N HIS A 2 16.80 0.51 4.36
CA HIS A 2 15.45 -0.02 4.60
C HIS A 2 14.44 0.72 3.74
N ALA A 3 13.41 0.02 3.25
CA ALA A 3 12.30 0.67 2.56
C ALA A 3 11.23 1.07 3.59
N TRP A 4 10.89 2.36 3.64
CA TRP A 4 9.88 2.92 4.52
C TRP A 4 8.80 3.64 3.71
N PHE A 5 7.55 3.49 4.10
CA PHE A 5 6.43 4.26 3.57
C PHE A 5 5.36 4.46 4.64
N VAL A 6 4.85 5.68 4.77
CA VAL A 6 3.76 6.01 5.70
C VAL A 6 2.71 6.80 4.94
N ALA A 7 1.45 6.41 5.08
CA ALA A 7 0.33 7.10 4.47
C ALA A 7 -0.93 6.96 5.32
N PHE A 8 -1.90 7.83 5.07
CA PHE A 8 -3.24 7.76 5.65
C PHE A 8 -4.28 7.92 4.54
N ALA A 9 -5.50 7.44 4.77
CA ALA A 9 -6.60 7.57 3.83
C ALA A 9 -7.93 7.95 4.51
N GLY A 10 -8.82 8.54 3.73
CA GLY A 10 -10.03 9.22 4.21
C GLY A 10 -9.74 10.69 4.55
N VAL A 11 -9.50 11.54 3.55
CA VAL A 11 -9.08 12.95 3.77
C VAL A 11 -10.09 13.73 4.61
N GLU A 12 -11.39 13.59 4.30
CA GLU A 12 -12.47 14.28 5.02
C GLU A 12 -12.87 13.57 6.32
N ASN A 13 -12.76 12.24 6.36
CA ASN A 13 -13.03 11.42 7.53
C ASN A 13 -11.94 10.34 7.63
N PRO A 14 -10.85 10.56 8.38
CA PRO A 14 -9.72 9.64 8.43
C PRO A 14 -10.13 8.26 8.95
N GLU A 15 -9.86 7.22 8.17
CA GLU A 15 -10.26 5.84 8.49
C GLU A 15 -9.07 4.96 8.88
N ILE A 16 -7.91 5.19 8.27
CA ILE A 16 -6.76 4.30 8.41
C ILE A 16 -5.43 5.05 8.20
N VAL A 17 -4.41 4.66 8.98
CA VAL A 17 -3.00 5.00 8.79
C VAL A 17 -2.21 3.71 8.63
N VAL A 18 -1.33 3.65 7.64
CA VAL A 18 -0.48 2.49 7.35
C VAL A 18 0.98 2.91 7.39
N THR A 19 1.78 2.15 8.13
CA THR A 19 3.25 2.25 8.12
C THR A 19 3.81 0.91 7.65
N VAL A 20 4.61 0.95 6.58
CA VAL A 20 5.31 -0.21 6.05
C VAL A 20 6.82 -0.01 6.23
N LEU A 21 7.45 -0.98 6.87
CA LEU A 21 8.90 -1.08 7.02
C LEU A 21 9.36 -2.43 6.49
N VAL A 22 10.22 -2.40 5.48
CA VAL A 22 10.88 -3.61 4.96
C VAL A 22 12.37 -3.54 5.28
N GLU A 23 12.81 -4.44 6.16
CA GLU A 23 14.22 -4.61 6.47
C GLU A 23 15.01 -4.98 5.23
N ASN A 24 16.18 -4.36 5.04
CA ASN A 24 17.00 -4.50 3.82
C ASN A 24 16.24 -4.29 2.49
N GLY A 25 15.09 -3.59 2.51
CA GLY A 25 14.20 -3.43 1.36
C GLY A 25 14.61 -2.36 0.34
N GLY A 26 15.64 -1.55 0.60
CA GLY A 26 16.06 -0.53 -0.36
C GLY A 26 15.15 0.71 -0.37
N GLU A 27 14.50 0.99 -1.51
CA GLU A 27 13.78 2.25 -1.75
C GLU A 27 12.30 2.17 -1.33
N GLY A 28 11.85 3.14 -0.53
CA GLY A 28 10.48 3.21 0.00
C GLY A 28 9.39 3.27 -1.07
N SER A 29 9.52 4.16 -2.05
CA SER A 29 8.55 4.35 -3.14
C SER A 29 8.39 3.10 -4.03
N ARG A 30 9.46 2.34 -4.24
CA ARG A 30 9.48 1.17 -5.12
C ARG A 30 9.08 -0.12 -4.42
N ILE A 31 9.33 -0.25 -3.11
CA ILE A 31 9.09 -1.49 -2.36
C ILE A 31 7.97 -1.31 -1.33
N ALA A 32 8.08 -0.36 -0.42
CA ALA A 32 7.09 -0.17 0.66
C ALA A 32 5.79 0.50 0.16
N GLY A 33 5.88 1.36 -0.86
CA GLY A 33 4.74 2.04 -1.49
C GLY A 33 3.71 1.07 -2.11
N PRO A 34 4.10 0.13 -2.99
CA PRO A 34 3.19 -0.88 -3.53
C PRO A 34 2.53 -1.76 -2.47
N ILE A 35 3.24 -2.12 -1.40
CA ILE A 35 2.66 -2.87 -0.28
C ILE A 35 1.57 -2.05 0.42
N ALA A 36 1.83 -0.77 0.69
CA ALA A 36 0.82 0.13 1.24
C ALA A 36 -0.40 0.26 0.31
N ARG A 37 -0.18 0.26 -1.01
CA ARG A 37 -1.26 0.28 -2.01
C ARG A 37 -2.16 -0.94 -1.90
N GLU A 38 -1.60 -2.15 -1.82
CA GLU A 38 -2.39 -3.39 -1.65
C GLU A 38 -3.24 -3.37 -0.38
N ILE A 39 -2.70 -2.83 0.73
CA ILE A 39 -3.44 -2.67 1.99
C ILE A 39 -4.61 -1.70 1.80
N PHE A 40 -4.41 -0.57 1.12
CA PHE A 40 -5.49 0.38 0.85
C PHE A 40 -6.54 -0.19 -0.11
N ASP A 41 -6.13 -0.92 -1.16
CA ASP A 41 -7.05 -1.56 -2.10
C ASP A 41 -7.94 -2.57 -1.37
N TYR A 42 -7.36 -3.35 -0.45
CA TYR A 42 -8.12 -4.26 0.42
C TYR A 42 -9.08 -3.47 1.34
N TRP A 43 -8.60 -2.42 2.00
CA TRP A 43 -9.40 -1.63 2.94
C TRP A 43 -10.62 -0.99 2.28
N PHE A 44 -10.43 -0.38 1.11
CA PHE A 44 -11.48 0.29 0.34
C PHE A 44 -12.25 -0.65 -0.60
N LYS A 45 -11.95 -1.95 -0.56
CA LYS A 45 -12.56 -2.98 -1.43
C LYS A 45 -12.49 -2.60 -2.92
N VAL A 46 -11.37 -2.03 -3.33
CA VAL A 46 -11.10 -1.74 -4.74
C VAL A 46 -11.00 -3.08 -5.46
N SER A 47 -11.94 -3.35 -6.36
CA SER A 47 -11.88 -4.57 -7.19
C SER A 47 -10.67 -4.49 -8.10
N ASN A 48 -9.72 -5.39 -7.91
CA ASN A 48 -8.55 -5.48 -8.77
C ASN A 48 -8.93 -6.25 -10.04
N GLU A 49 -9.38 -5.53 -11.07
CA GLU A 49 -9.76 -6.15 -12.35
C GLU A 49 -8.55 -6.78 -13.08
N PHE A 50 -7.32 -6.46 -12.67
CA PHE A 50 -6.08 -7.02 -13.24
C PHE A 50 -5.90 -8.52 -13.00
N SER A 51 -6.42 -9.08 -11.91
CA SER A 51 -6.35 -10.54 -11.65
C SER A 51 -7.24 -11.36 -12.57
N ASN A 52 -8.25 -10.75 -13.20
CA ASN A 52 -9.19 -11.43 -14.09
C ASN A 52 -8.69 -11.55 -15.54
N ILE A 53 -7.52 -10.99 -15.86
CA ILE A 53 -6.93 -10.98 -17.22
C ILE A 53 -5.87 -12.09 -17.37
N THR A 54 -5.49 -12.75 -16.28
CA THR A 54 -4.42 -13.77 -16.26
C THR A 54 -4.91 -15.20 -15.99
N GLU A 55 -6.22 -15.43 -15.90
CA GLU A 55 -6.83 -16.78 -15.93
C GLU A 55 -7.30 -17.16 -17.34
#